data_AF-A0A8W8J7L4-F1
#
_entry.id   AF-A0A8W8J7L4-F1
#
_cell.length_a   1.000
_cell.length_b   1.000
_cell.length_c   1.000
_cell.angle_alpha   90.00
_cell.angle_beta   90.00
_cell.angle_gamma   90.00
#
_symmetry.space_group_name_H-M   'P 1'
#
loop_
_entity.id
_entity.type
_entity.pdbx_description
1 polymer ?
#
loop_
_entity_poly.entity_id
_entity_poly.type
_entity_poly.pdbx_seq_one_letter_code
_entity_poly.pdbx_strand_id
1 'polypeptide(L)'
;MSVPFVLLLPSFEYTCTLNSCKNGGSCLEGKCVCPEGYFGENCEDECDGPDTCYNHGACLGTPRKCICDVGYQLTGYYGNHCEDSCDPNLNGTCGFAGTCSGIPKRCICKPDFYGTWCSACMDNSHCKNGGLCDIDGNCKCRKFDPEITGVHCEEVCNKDSDCMNLGMCLPNKTCKCKVHFDDGFRCISSDAVILKMGWRVFFCIMFAIKTFKYLLCLVLNF
;
A
#
# COMPACT_ATOMS: atom_id res chain seq x y z
N MET A 1 -21.20 -42.83 -3.23
CA MET A 1 -20.78 -42.17 -4.49
C MET A 1 -21.13 -40.70 -4.36
N SER A 2 -20.19 -39.91 -3.84
CA SER A 2 -20.33 -38.47 -3.65
C SER A 2 -19.47 -37.78 -4.69
N VAL A 3 -20.10 -37.11 -5.65
CA VAL A 3 -19.41 -36.30 -6.66
C VAL A 3 -19.00 -34.99 -5.98
N PRO A 4 -17.71 -34.61 -5.94
CA PRO A 4 -17.34 -33.30 -5.42
C PRO A 4 -17.71 -32.26 -6.48
N PHE A 5 -18.49 -31.27 -6.07
CA PHE A 5 -18.84 -30.11 -6.88
C PHE A 5 -17.58 -29.26 -7.04
N VAL A 6 -16.88 -29.41 -8.16
CA VAL A 6 -15.75 -28.55 -8.53
C VAL A 6 -16.34 -27.20 -8.94
N LEU A 7 -16.37 -26.25 -8.01
CA LEU A 7 -16.55 -24.85 -8.35
C LEU A 7 -15.26 -24.37 -9.02
N LEU A 8 -15.26 -24.41 -10.36
CA LEU A 8 -14.35 -23.60 -11.16
C LEU A 8 -14.68 -22.14 -10.87
N LEU A 9 -13.93 -21.50 -9.98
CA LEU A 9 -13.90 -20.04 -9.93
C LEU A 9 -13.30 -19.56 -11.26
N PRO A 10 -13.89 -18.54 -11.92
CA PRO A 10 -13.23 -17.96 -13.08
C PRO A 10 -11.90 -17.38 -12.59
N SER A 11 -10.82 -17.76 -13.26
CA SER A 11 -9.55 -17.08 -13.15
C SER A 11 -9.81 -15.59 -13.36
N PHE A 12 -9.68 -14.78 -12.29
CA PHE A 12 -9.56 -13.34 -12.43
C PHE A 12 -8.18 -13.08 -13.03
N GLU A 13 -8.05 -13.32 -14.34
CA GLU A 13 -7.01 -12.68 -15.11
C GLU A 13 -7.39 -11.21 -15.19
N TYR A 14 -6.51 -10.34 -14.73
CA TYR A 14 -6.57 -8.91 -15.04
C TYR A 14 -6.47 -8.80 -16.56
N THR A 15 -7.63 -8.82 -17.19
CA THR A 15 -7.82 -8.77 -18.63
C THR A 15 -8.48 -7.43 -18.90
N CYS A 16 -7.91 -6.63 -19.79
CA CYS A 16 -8.66 -5.49 -20.31
C CYS A 16 -10.03 -5.96 -20.81
N THR A 17 -11.09 -5.20 -20.53
CA THR A 17 -12.40 -5.38 -21.15
C THR A 17 -12.51 -4.44 -22.35
N LEU A 18 -13.54 -4.61 -23.18
CA LEU A 18 -13.76 -3.78 -24.39
C LEU A 18 -13.74 -2.25 -24.12
N ASN A 19 -13.96 -1.82 -22.87
CA ASN A 19 -13.99 -0.42 -22.45
C ASN A 19 -12.84 0.00 -21.53
N SER A 20 -11.91 -0.91 -21.22
CA SER A 20 -10.76 -0.62 -20.36
C SER A 20 -9.73 0.24 -21.09
N CYS A 21 -9.50 -0.04 -22.37
CA CYS A 21 -8.57 0.72 -23.21
C CYS A 21 -9.20 2.04 -23.67
N LYS A 22 -8.50 3.14 -23.39
CA LYS A 22 -8.84 4.52 -23.75
C LYS A 22 -8.33 4.88 -25.14
N ASN A 23 -8.78 6.02 -25.63
CA ASN A 23 -8.27 6.67 -26.84
C ASN A 23 -8.25 5.78 -28.10
N GLY A 24 -9.18 4.82 -28.19
CA GLY A 24 -9.26 3.88 -29.32
C GLY A 24 -8.31 2.67 -29.22
N GLY A 25 -7.71 2.43 -28.05
CA GLY A 25 -6.90 1.23 -27.79
C GLY A 25 -7.70 -0.07 -27.91
N SER A 26 -7.03 -1.11 -28.40
CA SER A 26 -7.62 -2.43 -28.60
C SER A 26 -7.17 -3.39 -27.51
N CYS A 27 -8.10 -4.11 -26.91
CA CYS A 27 -7.75 -5.15 -25.95
C CYS A 27 -7.33 -6.44 -26.68
N LEU A 28 -6.07 -6.85 -26.53
CA LEU A 28 -5.53 -8.07 -27.10
C LEU A 28 -4.86 -8.88 -25.99
N GLU A 29 -5.28 -10.15 -25.81
CA GLU A 29 -4.70 -11.06 -24.80
C GLU A 29 -4.63 -10.45 -23.39
N GLY A 30 -5.66 -9.68 -23.01
CA GLY A 30 -5.74 -9.05 -21.70
C GLY A 30 -4.93 -7.77 -21.52
N LYS A 31 -4.24 -7.27 -22.55
CA LYS A 31 -3.51 -5.99 -22.53
C LYS A 31 -4.01 -5.01 -23.57
N CYS A 32 -3.94 -3.72 -23.26
CA CYS A 32 -4.29 -2.68 -24.22
C CYS A 32 -3.15 -2.47 -25.23
N VAL A 33 -3.49 -2.53 -26.50
CA VAL A 33 -2.65 -2.12 -27.63
C VAL A 33 -3.05 -0.70 -28.00
N CYS A 34 -2.15 0.24 -27.77
CA CYS A 34 -2.43 1.65 -27.93
C CYS A 34 -2.23 2.13 -29.38
N PRO A 35 -3.08 3.05 -29.86
CA PRO A 35 -2.88 3.70 -31.15
C PRO A 35 -1.62 4.57 -31.14
N GLU A 36 -1.16 4.97 -32.33
CA GLU A 36 -0.02 5.85 -32.44
C GLU A 36 -0.27 7.18 -31.69
N GLY A 37 0.72 7.61 -30.92
CA GLY A 37 0.61 8.79 -30.06
C GLY A 37 0.10 8.50 -28.66
N TYR A 38 -0.48 7.32 -28.38
CA TYR A 38 -0.97 6.95 -27.06
C TYR A 38 -0.17 5.84 -26.40
N PHE A 39 -0.05 5.87 -25.07
CA PHE A 39 0.61 4.87 -24.25
C PHE A 39 -0.04 4.82 -22.84
N GLY A 40 0.54 4.04 -21.94
CA GLY A 40 -0.05 3.73 -20.63
C GLY A 40 -0.69 2.34 -20.62
N GLU A 41 -1.00 1.83 -19.42
CA GLU A 41 -1.57 0.49 -19.26
C GLU A 41 -2.95 0.38 -19.94
N ASN A 42 -3.69 1.49 -19.97
CA ASN A 42 -5.01 1.62 -20.55
C ASN A 42 -5.03 2.60 -21.74
N CYS A 43 -3.89 2.97 -22.33
CA CYS A 43 -3.80 3.95 -23.43
C CYS A 43 -4.35 5.35 -23.08
N GLU A 44 -4.31 5.71 -21.80
CA GLU A 44 -4.81 6.96 -21.24
C GLU A 44 -3.90 8.15 -21.54
N ASP A 45 -2.62 7.90 -21.80
CA ASP A 45 -1.60 8.93 -21.94
C ASP A 45 -1.35 9.27 -23.41
N GLU A 46 -1.31 10.56 -23.73
CA GLU A 46 -1.02 11.08 -25.06
C GLU A 46 0.38 11.71 -25.11
N CYS A 47 1.25 11.19 -25.97
CA CYS A 47 2.63 11.62 -26.14
C CYS A 47 2.72 12.77 -27.17
N ASP A 48 2.09 13.91 -26.85
CA ASP A 48 1.94 15.04 -27.80
C ASP A 48 2.94 16.20 -27.60
N GLY A 49 3.83 16.15 -26.62
CA GLY A 49 4.79 17.24 -26.43
C GLY A 49 5.86 17.03 -25.35
N PRO A 50 6.77 18.03 -25.19
CA PRO A 50 7.83 18.02 -24.17
C PRO A 50 7.31 18.06 -22.72
N ASP A 51 6.04 18.40 -22.52
CA ASP A 51 5.41 18.46 -21.20
C ASP A 51 4.88 17.09 -20.71
N THR A 52 4.64 16.12 -21.61
CA THR A 52 4.13 14.78 -21.24
C THR A 52 5.23 13.89 -20.66
N CYS A 53 6.46 14.04 -21.14
CA CYS A 53 7.62 13.32 -20.63
C CYS A 53 8.38 14.26 -19.71
N TYR A 54 8.14 14.16 -18.41
CA TYR A 54 8.86 14.92 -17.39
C TYR A 54 10.39 14.69 -17.51
N ASN A 55 11.18 15.47 -16.75
CA ASN A 55 12.63 15.26 -16.56
C ASN A 55 13.43 14.90 -17.83
N HIS A 56 13.46 15.81 -18.82
CA HIS A 56 14.20 15.63 -20.08
C HIS A 56 13.87 14.35 -20.87
N GLY A 57 12.69 13.75 -20.68
CA GLY A 57 12.21 12.64 -21.52
C GLY A 57 11.77 13.10 -22.92
N ALA A 58 11.79 12.18 -23.89
CA ALA A 58 11.36 12.46 -25.26
C ALA A 58 10.37 11.40 -25.78
N CYS A 59 9.31 11.84 -26.46
CA CYS A 59 8.34 10.98 -27.14
C CYS A 59 8.92 10.37 -28.43
N LEU A 60 9.38 9.12 -28.34
CA LEU A 60 10.04 8.41 -29.44
C LEU A 60 9.41 7.02 -29.68
N GLY A 61 9.63 6.44 -30.87
CA GLY A 61 9.14 5.10 -31.24
C GLY A 61 7.76 5.06 -31.90
N THR A 62 7.30 3.86 -32.28
CA THR A 62 5.97 3.59 -32.84
C THR A 62 5.35 2.33 -32.19
N PRO A 63 4.29 2.46 -31.36
CA PRO A 63 3.65 3.71 -30.93
C PRO A 63 4.61 4.57 -30.09
N ARG A 64 4.42 5.90 -30.12
CA ARG A 64 5.26 6.86 -29.38
C ARG A 64 5.11 6.63 -27.88
N LYS A 65 6.23 6.56 -27.18
CA LYS A 65 6.30 6.49 -25.71
C LYS A 65 7.38 7.42 -25.19
N CYS A 66 7.28 7.82 -23.92
CA CYS A 66 8.38 8.56 -23.30
C CYS A 66 9.61 7.67 -23.15
N ILE A 67 10.73 8.17 -23.67
CA ILE A 67 12.06 7.63 -23.46
C ILE A 67 12.82 8.65 -22.62
N CYS A 68 13.17 8.26 -21.41
CA CYS A 68 13.99 9.10 -20.53
C CYS A 68 15.39 9.24 -21.11
N ASP A 69 15.94 10.47 -21.13
CA ASP A 69 17.31 10.70 -21.60
C ASP A 69 18.29 9.76 -20.87
N VAL A 70 19.24 9.20 -21.62
CA VAL A 70 20.26 8.28 -21.10
C VAL A 70 21.00 8.90 -19.92
N GLY A 71 21.27 10.21 -19.93
CA GLY A 71 21.87 10.92 -18.81
C GLY A 71 21.04 10.87 -17.52
N TYR A 72 19.70 10.88 -17.64
CA TYR A 72 18.74 10.83 -16.53
C TYR A 72 18.44 9.39 -16.08
N GLN A 73 18.46 8.41 -16.99
CA GLN A 73 18.41 6.99 -16.61
C GLN A 73 19.64 6.58 -15.77
N LEU A 74 20.81 7.17 -16.06
CA LEU A 74 22.03 6.97 -15.28
C LEU A 74 21.97 7.60 -13.88
N THR A 75 21.17 8.66 -13.68
CA THR A 75 20.97 9.26 -12.36
C THR A 75 19.86 8.60 -11.56
N GLY A 76 19.06 7.72 -12.18
CA GLY A 76 18.07 6.87 -11.53
C GLY A 76 16.63 7.22 -11.84
N TYR A 77 16.38 8.03 -12.88
CA TYR A 77 15.03 8.34 -13.35
C TYR A 77 14.47 7.25 -14.29
N TYR A 78 13.21 6.90 -14.11
CA TYR A 78 12.43 5.97 -14.92
C TYR A 78 10.92 6.26 -14.76
N GLY A 79 10.05 5.34 -15.16
CA GLY A 79 8.60 5.54 -15.18
C GLY A 79 8.07 5.73 -16.59
N ASN A 80 6.74 5.73 -16.74
CA ASN A 80 6.10 5.89 -18.05
C ASN A 80 6.23 7.33 -18.58
N HIS A 81 6.49 8.30 -17.70
CA HIS A 81 6.69 9.71 -18.00
C HIS A 81 8.04 10.24 -17.50
N CYS A 82 8.96 9.38 -17.06
CA CYS A 82 10.25 9.77 -16.46
C CYS A 82 10.12 10.56 -15.15
N GLU A 83 9.01 10.37 -14.44
CA GLU A 83 8.61 11.01 -13.19
C GLU A 83 9.26 10.38 -11.95
N ASP A 84 9.61 9.10 -12.05
CA ASP A 84 10.05 8.29 -10.94
C ASP A 84 11.57 8.34 -10.80
N SER A 85 12.08 8.38 -9.57
CA SER A 85 13.51 8.29 -9.28
C SER A 85 13.78 7.31 -8.16
N CYS A 86 14.88 6.55 -8.25
CA CYS A 86 15.39 5.79 -7.11
C CYS A 86 16.39 6.55 -6.22
N ASP A 87 16.92 7.69 -6.70
CA ASP A 87 18.00 8.40 -5.99
C ASP A 87 17.42 9.31 -4.89
N PRO A 88 17.79 9.11 -3.62
CA PRO A 88 17.29 9.93 -2.50
C PRO A 88 17.61 11.42 -2.64
N ASN A 89 18.69 11.79 -3.35
CA ASN A 89 19.03 13.19 -3.60
C ASN A 89 18.11 13.84 -4.63
N LEU A 90 17.36 13.04 -5.37
CA LEU A 90 16.39 13.44 -6.39
C LEU A 90 14.95 13.14 -5.93
N ASN A 91 14.72 13.11 -4.60
CA ASN A 91 13.44 12.79 -3.97
C ASN A 91 12.92 11.37 -4.31
N GLY A 92 13.84 10.47 -4.68
CA GLY A 92 13.56 9.07 -4.98
C GLY A 92 13.71 8.12 -3.79
N THR A 93 13.25 6.89 -3.94
CA THR A 93 13.38 5.84 -2.91
C THR A 93 13.52 4.45 -3.54
N CYS A 94 13.98 3.46 -2.78
CA CYS A 94 13.91 2.04 -3.14
C CYS A 94 13.18 1.25 -2.06
N GLY A 95 12.13 1.87 -1.52
CA GLY A 95 11.42 1.31 -0.36
C GLY A 95 12.36 1.14 0.83
N PHE A 96 11.95 0.31 1.79
CA PHE A 96 12.75 0.05 2.99
C PHE A 96 13.80 -1.07 2.81
N ALA A 97 13.71 -1.81 1.70
CA ALA A 97 14.52 -2.98 1.46
C ALA A 97 15.25 -2.97 0.11
N GLY A 98 15.47 -1.80 -0.47
CA GLY A 98 16.27 -1.65 -1.68
C GLY A 98 17.39 -0.62 -1.57
N THR A 99 18.29 -0.63 -2.54
CA THR A 99 19.35 0.35 -2.71
C THR A 99 19.41 0.79 -4.17
N CYS A 100 19.45 2.09 -4.43
CA CYS A 100 19.56 2.64 -5.78
C CYS A 100 21.01 2.51 -6.26
N SER A 101 21.26 1.59 -7.20
CA SER A 101 22.60 1.28 -7.69
C SER A 101 22.54 0.69 -9.12
N GLY A 102 23.70 0.47 -9.74
CA GLY A 102 23.84 -0.05 -11.10
C GLY A 102 23.85 1.04 -12.19
N ILE A 103 23.96 0.59 -13.44
CA ILE A 103 23.96 1.42 -14.65
C ILE A 103 23.07 0.70 -15.70
N PRO A 104 21.88 1.24 -16.04
CA PRO A 104 21.24 2.41 -15.44
C PRO A 104 20.92 2.19 -13.96
N LYS A 105 20.88 3.29 -13.18
CA LYS A 105 20.57 3.22 -11.74
C LYS A 105 19.15 2.70 -11.56
N ARG A 106 18.99 1.64 -10.78
CA ARG A 106 17.72 1.01 -10.45
C ARG A 106 17.72 0.54 -9.01
N CYS A 107 16.55 0.24 -8.47
CA CYS A 107 16.48 -0.40 -7.18
C CYS A 107 16.98 -1.85 -7.26
N ILE A 108 17.98 -2.15 -6.43
CA ILE A 108 18.46 -3.50 -6.17
C ILE A 108 17.90 -3.90 -4.81
N CYS A 109 17.06 -4.94 -4.81
CA CYS A 109 16.38 -5.38 -3.62
C CYS A 109 17.28 -6.28 -2.77
N LYS A 110 17.15 -6.17 -1.45
CA LYS A 110 17.66 -7.17 -0.51
C LYS A 110 16.99 -8.53 -0.80
N PRO A 111 17.62 -9.65 -0.40
CA PRO A 111 16.97 -10.96 -0.47
C PRO A 111 15.56 -10.91 0.13
N ASP A 112 14.62 -11.63 -0.49
CA ASP A 112 13.21 -11.73 -0.11
C ASP A 112 12.33 -10.48 -0.37
N PHE A 113 12.90 -9.45 -1.01
CA PHE A 113 12.16 -8.27 -1.49
C PHE A 113 12.23 -8.17 -3.01
N TYR A 114 11.15 -7.69 -3.62
CA TYR A 114 11.03 -7.57 -5.07
C TYR A 114 10.12 -6.40 -5.48
N GLY A 115 9.88 -6.28 -6.79
CA GLY A 115 9.19 -5.14 -7.40
C GLY A 115 10.11 -3.95 -7.66
N THR A 116 9.61 -2.99 -8.44
CA THR A 116 10.36 -1.81 -8.89
C THR A 116 10.94 -1.00 -7.73
N TRP A 117 10.22 -0.97 -6.61
CA TRP A 117 10.56 -0.20 -5.41
C TRP A 117 11.05 -1.05 -4.24
N CYS A 118 11.33 -2.34 -4.43
CA CYS A 118 11.76 -3.27 -3.37
C CYS A 118 10.87 -3.23 -2.11
N SER A 119 9.57 -3.12 -2.37
CA SER A 119 8.52 -3.00 -1.37
C SER A 119 7.53 -4.17 -1.44
N ALA A 120 7.59 -5.02 -2.47
CA ALA A 120 6.66 -6.13 -2.60
C ALA A 120 6.90 -7.19 -1.49
N CYS A 121 5.81 -7.78 -0.98
CA CYS A 121 5.81 -8.69 0.17
C CYS A 121 5.86 -10.18 -0.24
N MET A 122 6.40 -11.05 0.60
CA MET A 122 6.36 -12.53 0.44
C MET A 122 5.29 -13.19 1.34
N ASP A 123 4.98 -12.56 2.47
CA ASP A 123 4.01 -13.05 3.45
C ASP A 123 3.32 -11.89 4.19
N ASN A 124 2.33 -12.22 5.02
CA ASN A 124 1.51 -11.24 5.73
C ASN A 124 2.29 -10.43 6.79
N SER A 125 3.44 -10.90 7.27
CA SER A 125 4.21 -10.19 8.32
C SER A 125 4.76 -8.83 7.84
N HIS A 126 4.88 -8.68 6.52
CA HIS A 126 5.35 -7.47 5.85
C HIS A 126 4.26 -6.41 5.73
N CYS A 127 2.98 -6.80 5.78
CA CYS A 127 1.85 -5.90 5.74
C CYS A 127 1.46 -5.50 7.17
N LYS A 128 1.63 -4.21 7.50
CA LYS A 128 1.34 -3.66 8.82
C LYS A 128 -0.14 -3.79 9.17
N ASN A 129 -0.43 -3.68 10.46
CA ASN A 129 -1.79 -3.61 11.00
C ASN A 129 -2.71 -4.78 10.56
N GLY A 130 -2.10 -5.95 10.32
CA GLY A 130 -2.80 -7.17 9.93
C GLY A 130 -3.23 -7.21 8.47
N GLY A 131 -2.51 -6.50 7.57
CA GLY A 131 -2.70 -6.64 6.14
C GLY A 131 -2.30 -8.02 5.62
N LEU A 132 -2.80 -8.38 4.44
CA LEU A 132 -2.53 -9.65 3.78
C LEU A 132 -1.70 -9.41 2.52
N CYS A 133 -0.66 -10.21 2.31
CA CYS A 133 0.09 -10.17 1.06
C CYS A 133 -0.67 -10.97 0.00
N ASP A 134 -0.91 -10.36 -1.17
CA ASP A 134 -1.49 -11.07 -2.31
C ASP A 134 -0.42 -11.76 -3.17
N ILE A 135 -0.88 -12.51 -4.18
CA ILE A 135 -0.01 -13.28 -5.07
C ILE A 135 0.88 -12.41 -5.97
N ASP A 136 0.55 -11.12 -6.11
CA ASP A 136 1.29 -10.14 -6.90
C ASP A 136 2.29 -9.36 -6.02
N GLY A 137 2.35 -9.67 -4.72
CA GLY A 137 3.24 -9.04 -3.76
C GLY A 137 2.74 -7.70 -3.23
N ASN A 138 1.45 -7.40 -3.35
CA ASN A 138 0.85 -6.18 -2.83
C ASN A 138 0.15 -6.44 -1.50
N CYS A 139 0.24 -5.48 -0.57
CA CYS A 139 -0.51 -5.55 0.67
C CYS A 139 -1.97 -5.16 0.46
N LYS A 140 -2.89 -6.07 0.83
CA LYS A 140 -4.32 -5.80 0.97
C LYS A 140 -4.63 -5.44 2.42
N CYS A 141 -5.05 -4.20 2.63
CA CYS A 141 -5.41 -3.70 3.95
C CYS A 141 -6.79 -4.20 4.41
N ARG A 142 -7.02 -4.18 5.72
CA ARG A 142 -8.23 -4.75 6.34
C ARG A 142 -9.45 -3.92 5.97
N LYS A 143 -10.33 -4.45 5.12
CA LYS A 143 -11.56 -3.77 4.66
C LYS A 143 -12.52 -3.35 5.78
N PHE A 144 -12.50 -4.02 6.93
CA PHE A 144 -13.31 -3.66 8.10
C PHE A 144 -12.80 -2.40 8.81
N ASP A 145 -11.61 -1.93 8.45
CA ASP A 145 -10.93 -0.76 8.98
C ASP A 145 -10.56 0.16 7.81
N PRO A 146 -11.53 0.90 7.23
CA PRO A 146 -11.36 1.63 5.98
C PRO A 146 -10.33 2.77 6.07
N GLU A 147 -9.94 3.19 7.27
CA GLU A 147 -8.89 4.18 7.51
C GLU A 147 -7.47 3.59 7.42
N ILE A 148 -7.32 2.27 7.34
CA ILE A 148 -6.00 1.64 7.16
C ILE A 148 -5.63 1.62 5.68
N THR A 149 -4.65 2.43 5.31
CA THR A 149 -4.18 2.63 3.93
C THR A 149 -2.65 2.59 3.85
N GLY A 150 -2.08 2.98 2.71
CA GLY A 150 -0.65 2.86 2.44
C GLY A 150 -0.30 1.56 1.74
N VAL A 151 0.85 1.57 1.06
CA VAL A 151 1.34 0.43 0.27
C VAL A 151 1.70 -0.79 1.12
N HIS A 152 1.87 -0.59 2.43
CA HIS A 152 2.12 -1.63 3.43
C HIS A 152 1.09 -1.61 4.58
N CYS A 153 -0.06 -0.96 4.40
CA CYS A 153 -1.10 -0.81 5.43
C CYS A 153 -0.62 -0.10 6.71
N GLU A 154 0.34 0.82 6.56
CA GLU A 154 1.02 1.56 7.62
C GLU A 154 0.30 2.85 8.04
N GLU A 155 -0.52 3.41 7.16
CA GLU A 155 -1.32 4.60 7.44
C GLU A 155 -2.61 4.16 8.15
N VAL A 156 -2.98 4.82 9.24
CA VAL A 156 -4.08 4.36 10.12
C VAL A 156 -5.04 5.47 10.55
N CYS A 157 -4.75 6.73 10.20
CA CYS A 157 -5.58 7.88 10.53
C CYS A 157 -5.44 9.00 9.50
N ASN A 158 -6.51 9.78 9.32
CA ASN A 158 -6.50 11.03 8.55
C ASN A 158 -6.74 12.27 9.42
N LYS A 159 -7.41 12.09 10.55
CA LYS A 159 -7.75 13.13 11.53
C LYS A 159 -7.73 12.51 12.94
N ASP A 160 -7.63 13.38 13.96
CA ASP A 160 -7.56 12.94 15.36
C ASP A 160 -8.73 12.03 15.78
N SER A 161 -9.93 12.19 15.20
CA SER A 161 -11.08 11.34 15.54
C SER A 161 -10.93 9.87 15.13
N ASP A 162 -10.00 9.57 14.21
CA ASP A 162 -9.73 8.20 13.77
C ASP A 162 -8.84 7.46 14.78
N CYS A 163 -8.12 8.21 15.63
CA CYS A 163 -7.36 7.70 16.76
C CYS A 163 -8.25 7.62 17.99
N MET A 164 -8.38 6.42 18.55
CA MET A 164 -9.26 6.19 19.71
C MET A 164 -8.68 6.83 20.98
N ASN A 165 -9.50 6.91 22.03
CA ASN A 165 -9.10 7.39 23.35
C ASN A 165 -8.43 8.78 23.38
N LEU A 166 -8.88 9.68 22.49
CA LEU A 166 -8.34 11.03 22.34
C LEU A 166 -6.85 11.01 21.91
N GLY A 167 -6.45 10.01 21.13
CA GLY A 167 -5.17 10.01 20.43
C GLY A 167 -5.10 11.14 19.40
N MET A 168 -3.89 11.52 19.02
CA MET A 168 -3.64 12.53 18.00
C MET A 168 -3.14 11.87 16.73
N CYS A 169 -3.68 12.25 15.58
CA CYS A 169 -3.18 11.80 14.30
C CYS A 169 -1.96 12.65 13.92
N LEU A 170 -0.82 12.00 13.73
CA LEU A 170 0.43 12.65 13.35
C LEU A 170 0.50 12.87 11.83
N PRO A 171 1.36 13.79 11.34
CA PRO A 171 1.53 14.03 9.91
C PRO A 171 1.92 12.79 9.10
N ASN A 172 2.59 11.82 9.72
CA ASN A 172 2.95 10.53 9.12
C ASN A 172 1.79 9.51 9.14
N LYS A 173 0.55 9.95 9.37
CA LYS A 173 -0.67 9.12 9.36
C LYS A 173 -0.69 8.02 10.42
N THR A 174 0.04 8.20 11.53
CA THR A 174 0.02 7.29 12.70
C THR A 174 -0.62 7.95 13.92
N CYS A 175 -1.18 7.14 14.82
CA CYS A 175 -1.78 7.63 16.06
C CYS A 175 -0.74 7.76 17.17
N LYS A 176 -0.64 8.97 17.75
CA LYS A 176 0.04 9.21 19.02
C LYS A 176 -0.95 9.04 20.16
N CYS A 177 -0.72 8.02 20.98
CA CYS A 177 -1.61 7.69 22.10
C CYS A 177 -1.29 8.51 23.36
N LYS A 178 -2.30 8.69 24.21
CA LYS A 178 -2.13 9.24 25.55
C LYS A 178 -1.57 8.16 26.48
N VAL A 179 -0.89 8.59 27.56
CA VAL A 179 -0.36 7.70 28.60
C VAL A 179 -1.47 6.75 29.08
N HIS A 180 -1.20 5.43 29.14
CA HIS A 180 -2.13 4.33 29.45
C HIS A 180 -2.97 3.76 28.28
N PHE A 181 -2.72 4.18 27.03
CA PHE A 181 -3.31 3.62 25.80
C PHE A 181 -2.24 3.38 24.73
N ASP A 182 -1.00 3.17 25.17
CA ASP A 182 0.23 3.13 24.37
C ASP A 182 0.43 1.82 23.59
N ASP A 183 -0.50 0.89 23.73
CA ASP A 183 -0.56 -0.35 22.99
C ASP A 183 -1.59 -0.29 21.84
N GLY A 184 -1.14 -0.66 20.64
CA GLY A 184 -1.97 -0.76 19.44
C GLY A 184 -1.98 0.47 18.54
N PHE A 185 -2.09 0.22 17.23
CA PHE A 185 -1.91 1.21 16.15
C PHE A 185 -2.99 2.31 16.07
N ARG A 186 -4.14 2.15 16.74
CA ARG A 186 -5.22 3.16 16.81
C ARG A 186 -5.52 3.61 18.24
N CYS A 187 -4.64 3.36 19.21
CA CYS A 187 -4.89 3.63 20.64
C CYS A 187 -6.16 2.94 21.15
N ILE A 188 -6.51 1.80 20.54
CA ILE A 188 -7.69 1.00 20.88
C ILE A 188 -7.43 0.17 22.12
N SER A 189 -6.17 -0.23 22.34
CA SER A 189 -5.92 -1.22 23.37
C SER A 189 -6.27 -0.64 24.74
N SER A 190 -7.19 -1.36 25.34
CA SER A 190 -7.54 -1.33 26.73
C SER A 190 -6.76 -2.46 27.36
N ASP A 191 -5.71 -2.13 28.11
CA ASP A 191 -5.20 -3.10 29.06
C ASP A 191 -6.33 -3.46 30.01
N ALA A 192 -6.63 -4.76 30.08
CA ALA A 192 -7.44 -5.26 31.17
C ALA A 192 -6.77 -4.85 32.49
N VAL A 193 -7.41 -3.99 33.28
CA VAL A 193 -6.84 -3.47 34.51
C VAL A 193 -7.06 -4.51 35.61
N ILE A 194 -5.98 -4.97 36.24
CA ILE A 194 -6.07 -5.79 37.45
C ILE A 194 -6.20 -4.85 38.66
N LEU A 195 -7.40 -4.75 39.24
CA LEU A 195 -7.65 -3.95 40.44
C LEU A 195 -7.55 -4.84 41.70
N LYS A 196 -6.83 -4.38 42.72
CA LYS A 196 -6.81 -5.02 44.05
C LYS A 196 -7.56 -4.14 45.05
N MET A 197 -8.62 -4.68 45.64
CA MET A 197 -9.38 -4.02 46.71
C MET A 197 -9.45 -4.96 47.92
N GLY A 198 -8.59 -4.72 48.90
CA GLY A 198 -8.40 -5.64 50.03
C GLY A 198 -7.79 -6.96 49.57
N TRP A 199 -8.39 -8.09 49.96
CA TRP A 199 -7.94 -9.43 49.55
C TRP A 199 -8.49 -9.91 48.20
N ARG A 200 -9.29 -9.09 47.51
CA ARG A 200 -9.93 -9.46 46.23
C ARG A 200 -9.16 -8.88 45.04
N VAL A 201 -9.01 -9.70 44.00
CA VAL A 201 -8.41 -9.33 42.72
C VAL A 201 -9.52 -9.25 41.67
N PHE A 202 -9.56 -8.17 40.90
CA PHE A 202 -10.52 -7.97 39.82
C PHE A 202 -9.79 -7.85 38.50
N PHE A 203 -10.25 -8.54 37.47
CA PHE A 203 -9.79 -8.39 36.10
C PHE A 203 -10.81 -7.56 35.33
N CYS A 204 -10.47 -6.34 34.94
CA CYS A 204 -11.42 -5.39 34.37
C CYS A 204 -11.11 -5.06 32.92
N ILE A 205 -12.02 -5.33 32.00
CA ILE A 205 -11.88 -4.96 30.59
C ILE A 205 -12.67 -3.67 30.34
N MET A 206 -11.99 -2.68 29.75
CA MET A 206 -12.66 -1.52 29.18
C MET A 206 -13.12 -1.85 27.76
N PHE A 207 -14.41 -1.71 27.48
CA PHE A 207 -14.93 -1.77 26.13
C PHE A 207 -15.80 -0.55 25.83
N ALA A 208 -15.76 -0.11 24.58
CA ALA A 208 -16.54 1.03 24.11
C ALA A 208 -17.67 0.53 23.21
N ILE A 209 -18.89 1.02 23.44
CA ILE A 209 -20.02 0.87 22.51
C ILE A 209 -20.43 2.28 22.11
N LYS A 210 -20.16 2.65 20.86
CA LYS A 210 -20.36 4.02 20.34
C LYS A 210 -19.61 5.05 21.22
N THR A 211 -20.30 6.10 21.68
CA THR A 211 -19.71 7.18 22.49
C THR A 211 -19.60 6.84 23.99
N PHE A 212 -20.10 5.69 24.43
CA PHE A 212 -20.11 5.30 25.84
C PHE A 212 -19.00 4.29 26.17
N LYS A 213 -18.31 4.52 27.29
CA LYS A 213 -17.29 3.62 27.83
C LYS A 213 -17.89 2.78 28.95
N TYR A 214 -17.67 1.46 28.90
CA TYR A 214 -18.10 0.50 29.90
C TYR A 214 -16.88 -0.21 30.49
N LEU A 215 -16.88 -0.39 31.82
CA LEU A 215 -15.86 -1.14 32.55
C LEU A 215 -16.50 -2.42 33.09
N LEU A 216 -16.06 -3.57 32.60
CA LEU A 216 -16.55 -4.88 33.06
C LEU A 216 -15.47 -5.56 33.89
N CYS A 217 -15.72 -5.72 35.19
CA CYS A 217 -14.79 -6.34 36.13
C CYS A 217 -15.25 -7.74 36.55
N LEU A 218 -14.41 -8.74 36.34
CA LEU A 218 -14.56 -10.10 36.86
C LEU A 218 -13.78 -10.26 38.17
N VAL A 219 -14.41 -10.82 39.20
CA VAL A 219 -13.71 -11.16 40.46
C VAL A 219 -12.93 -12.45 40.27
N LEU A 220 -11.61 -12.40 40.48
CA LEU A 220 -10.76 -13.58 40.58
C LEU A 220 -10.67 -13.97 42.06
N ASN A 221 -11.35 -15.05 42.45
CA ASN A 221 -11.18 -15.64 43.77
C ASN A 221 -9.96 -16.58 43.70
N PHE A 222 -8.95 -16.34 44.54
CA PHE A 222 -7.87 -17.29 44.84
C PHE A 222 -8.12 -17.91 46.21
#